data_AF-U7QTY0-F1
#
_entry.id   AF-U7QTY0-F1
#
_cell.length_a   1.000
_cell.length_b   1.000
_cell.length_c   1.000
_cell.angle_alpha   90.00
_cell.angle_beta   90.00
_cell.angle_gamma   90.00
#
_symmetry.space_group_name_H-M   'P 1'
#
loop_
_entity.id
_entity.type
_entity.pdbx_description
1 polymer ?
#
loop_
_entity_poly.entity_id
_entity_poly.type
_entity_poly.pdbx_seq_one_letter_code
_entity_poly.pdbx_strand_id
1 'polypeptide(L)'
;MSKAAIIRLTLLFLILAGLGLWTRQLMSGSSVEQLNEQARILEAIYTQGNYIEAGIWGVFAAGFAVAAFKHRGWVRVHRAIAAITFFLFGLSDIVEVETGGWWRPWWLFVWKSSCVLSMVILLAIYLKKRSTQR
;
A
#
# COMPACT_ATOMS: atom_id res chain seq x y z
N MET A 1 -16.96 -7.84 16.00
CA MET A 1 -15.57 -8.35 16.04
C MET A 1 -15.52 -9.61 16.90
N SER A 2 -14.98 -10.71 16.41
CA SER A 2 -14.89 -11.94 17.21
C SER A 2 -13.76 -11.81 18.25
N LYS A 3 -13.91 -12.45 19.42
CA LYS A 3 -12.90 -12.43 20.49
C LYS A 3 -11.51 -12.89 20.02
N ALA A 4 -11.48 -13.81 19.04
CA ALA A 4 -10.26 -14.28 18.40
C ALA A 4 -9.53 -13.18 17.59
N ALA A 5 -10.25 -12.24 16.98
CA ALA A 5 -9.64 -11.14 16.24
C ALA A 5 -8.94 -10.15 17.17
N ILE A 6 -9.51 -9.90 18.36
CA ILE A 6 -8.93 -9.00 19.37
C ILE A 6 -7.61 -9.56 19.90
N ILE A 7 -7.57 -10.86 20.25
CA ILE A 7 -6.35 -11.51 20.76
C ILE A 7 -5.21 -11.46 19.72
N ARG A 8 -5.53 -11.69 18.44
CA ARG A 8 -4.55 -11.63 17.35
C ARG A 8 -3.99 -10.22 17.15
N LEU A 9 -4.84 -9.19 17.22
CA LEU A 9 -4.42 -7.79 17.14
C LEU A 9 -3.54 -7.39 18.31
N THR A 10 -3.88 -7.80 19.54
CA THR A 10 -3.08 -7.48 20.73
C THR A 10 -1.71 -8.15 20.68
N LEU A 11 -1.63 -9.42 20.24
CA LEU A 11 -0.35 -10.11 20.07
C LEU A 11 0.51 -9.45 18.99
N LEU A 12 -0.09 -9.07 17.86
CA LEU A 12 0.61 -8.34 16.79
C LEU A 12 1.17 -7.00 17.32
N PHE A 13 0.37 -6.25 18.09
CA PHE A 13 0.79 -4.98 18.67
C PHE A 13 1.96 -5.16 19.65
N LEU A 14 1.94 -6.18 20.51
CA LEU A 14 3.02 -6.48 21.44
C LEU A 14 4.31 -6.91 20.72
N ILE A 15 4.20 -7.69 19.64
CA ILE A 15 5.34 -8.09 18.81
C ILE A 15 5.97 -6.87 18.13
N LEU A 16 5.16 -5.99 17.55
CA LEU A 16 5.65 -4.76 16.89
C LEU A 16 6.28 -3.79 17.90
N ALA A 17 5.69 -3.64 19.09
CA ALA A 17 6.26 -2.82 20.16
C ALA A 17 7.58 -3.40 20.69
N GLY A 18 7.67 -4.73 20.86
CA GLY A 18 8.89 -5.42 21.27
C GLY A 18 10.01 -5.30 20.24
N LEU A 19 9.70 -5.47 18.95
CA LEU A 19 10.64 -5.25 17.85
C LEU A 19 11.15 -3.80 17.82
N GLY A 20 10.26 -2.81 18.01
CA GLY A 20 10.62 -1.40 18.05
C GLY A 20 11.58 -1.04 19.20
N LEU A 21 11.34 -1.59 20.40
CA LEU A 21 12.22 -1.39 21.54
C LEU A 21 13.58 -2.08 21.36
N TRP A 22 13.60 -3.29 20.79
CA TRP A 22 14.83 -4.02 20.50
C TRP A 22 15.70 -3.31 19.43
N THR A 23 15.07 -2.79 18.37
CA THR A 23 15.80 -1.97 17.37
C THR A 23 16.40 -0.71 17.96
N ARG A 24 15.74 -0.08 18.94
CA ARG A 24 16.24 1.13 19.60
C ARG A 24 17.52 0.85 20.42
N GLN A 25 17.60 -0.32 21.04
CA GLN A 25 18.76 -0.75 21.82
C GLN A 25 19.98 -1.06 20.95
N LEU A 26 19.76 -1.58 19.74
CA LEU A 26 20.83 -1.87 18.76
C LEU A 26 21.44 -0.59 18.18
N MET A 27 20.69 0.51 18.18
CA MET A 27 21.09 1.80 17.61
C MET A 27 21.92 2.67 18.57
N SER A 28 21.96 2.37 19.87
CA SER A 28 22.55 3.25 20.90
C SER A 28 24.08 3.27 20.99
N GLY A 29 24.79 2.81 19.95
CA GLY A 29 26.25 2.75 19.90
C GLY A 29 26.84 2.95 18.50
N SER A 30 26.08 3.54 17.58
CA SER A 30 26.49 3.73 16.18
C SER A 30 27.40 4.95 16.02
N SER A 31 28.49 4.80 15.26
CA SER A 31 29.35 5.93 14.89
C SER A 31 28.66 6.82 13.86
N VAL A 32 29.09 8.08 13.72
CA VAL A 32 28.55 9.03 12.72
C VAL A 32 28.63 8.45 11.30
N GLU A 33 29.69 7.71 11.01
CA GLU A 33 29.87 7.05 9.70
C GLU A 33 28.84 5.93 9.47
N GLN A 34 28.55 5.13 10.50
CA GLN A 34 27.51 4.11 10.44
C GLN A 34 26.11 4.72 10.28
N LEU A 35 25.83 5.85 10.93
CA LEU A 35 24.56 6.57 10.79
C LEU A 35 24.35 7.09 9.36
N ASN A 36 25.41 7.64 8.74
CA ASN A 36 25.36 8.09 7.35
C ASN A 36 25.14 6.93 6.38
N GLU A 37 25.79 5.79 6.61
CA GLU A 37 25.58 4.60 5.78
C GLU A 37 24.15 4.06 5.91
N GLN A 38 23.63 4.00 7.13
CA GLN A 38 22.24 3.60 7.37
C GLN A 38 21.26 4.56 6.68
N ALA A 39 21.48 5.87 6.78
CA ALA A 39 20.63 6.86 6.12
C ALA A 39 20.60 6.65 4.59
N ARG A 40 21.76 6.40 3.96
CA ARG A 40 21.84 6.08 2.53
C ARG A 40 21.10 4.81 2.16
N ILE A 41 21.25 3.75 2.95
CA ILE A 41 20.53 2.48 2.73
C ILE A 41 19.02 2.69 2.87
N LEU A 42 18.57 3.43 3.88
CA LEU A 42 17.16 3.73 4.09
C LEU A 42 16.58 4.54 2.92
N GLU A 43 17.30 5.55 2.45
CA GLU A 43 16.91 6.36 1.30
C GLU A 43 16.84 5.53 0.00
N ALA A 44 17.82 4.63 -0.20
CA ALA A 44 17.81 3.72 -1.34
C ALA A 44 16.62 2.75 -1.28
N ILE A 45 16.34 2.14 -0.12
CA ILE A 45 15.19 1.26 0.08
C ILE A 45 13.89 2.02 -0.16
N TYR A 46 13.79 3.25 0.36
CA TYR A 46 12.61 4.09 0.19
C TYR A 46 12.36 4.41 -1.28
N THR A 47 13.39 4.86 -2.00
CA THR A 47 13.29 5.28 -3.39
C THR A 47 13.02 4.10 -4.32
N GLN A 48 13.85 3.05 -4.22
CA GLN A 48 13.72 1.87 -5.08
C GLN A 48 12.44 1.09 -4.76
N GLY A 49 12.08 1.00 -3.47
CA GLY A 49 10.85 0.37 -3.01
C GLY A 49 9.62 1.01 -3.65
N ASN A 50 9.49 2.33 -3.57
CA ASN A 50 8.35 3.05 -4.16
C ASN A 50 8.27 2.89 -5.70
N TYR A 51 9.40 2.90 -6.42
CA TYR A 51 9.38 2.65 -7.87
C TYR A 51 8.96 1.21 -8.22
N ILE A 52 9.39 0.23 -7.44
CA ILE A 52 8.97 -1.17 -7.61
C ILE A 52 7.47 -1.30 -7.32
N GLU A 53 6.98 -0.68 -6.24
CA GLU A 53 5.56 -0.62 -5.90
C GLU A 53 4.74 0.01 -7.04
N ALA A 54 5.16 1.16 -7.56
CA ALA A 54 4.55 1.80 -8.72
C ALA A 54 4.43 0.85 -9.92
N GLY A 55 5.49 0.08 -10.20
CA GLY A 55 5.50 -0.94 -11.26
C GLY A 55 4.49 -2.05 -11.01
N ILE A 56 4.44 -2.59 -9.79
CA ILE A 56 3.49 -3.63 -9.38
C ILE A 56 2.04 -3.13 -9.55
N TRP A 57 1.74 -1.92 -9.10
CA TRP A 57 0.41 -1.33 -9.26
C TRP A 57 0.06 -1.08 -10.73
N GLY A 58 1.04 -0.68 -11.55
CA GLY A 58 0.90 -0.58 -13.00
C GLY A 58 0.52 -1.92 -13.65
N VAL A 59 1.14 -3.03 -13.21
CA VAL A 59 0.79 -4.39 -13.70
C VAL A 59 -0.66 -4.75 -13.33
N PHE A 60 -1.09 -4.47 -12.10
CA PHE A 60 -2.50 -4.68 -11.71
C PHE A 60 -3.45 -3.82 -12.54
N ALA A 61 -3.12 -2.54 -12.76
CA ALA A 61 -3.91 -1.65 -13.57
C ALA A 61 -4.08 -2.17 -15.00
N ALA A 62 -2.99 -2.60 -15.63
CA ALA A 62 -3.01 -3.20 -16.97
C ALA A 62 -3.85 -4.48 -17.00
N GLY A 63 -3.68 -5.36 -16.00
CA GLY A 63 -4.49 -6.58 -15.87
C GLY A 63 -5.98 -6.30 -15.80
N PHE A 64 -6.40 -5.34 -14.96
CA PHE A 64 -7.79 -4.92 -14.86
C PHE A 64 -8.31 -4.23 -16.13
N ALA A 65 -7.49 -3.42 -16.80
CA ALA A 65 -7.85 -2.78 -18.07
C ALA A 65 -8.11 -3.80 -19.17
N VAL A 66 -7.19 -4.75 -19.38
CA VAL A 66 -7.35 -5.87 -20.32
C VAL A 66 -8.61 -6.68 -19.97
N ALA A 67 -8.81 -6.95 -18.69
CA ALA A 67 -9.96 -7.68 -18.20
C ALA A 67 -11.28 -6.90 -18.35
N ALA A 68 -11.26 -5.56 -18.41
CA ALA A 68 -12.45 -4.75 -18.64
C ALA A 68 -12.94 -4.86 -20.09
N PHE A 69 -12.04 -4.95 -21.07
CA PHE A 69 -12.40 -5.11 -22.48
C PHE A 69 -13.13 -6.42 -22.78
N LYS A 70 -12.86 -7.48 -22.00
CA LYS A 70 -13.48 -8.81 -22.19
C LYS A 70 -14.90 -8.93 -21.59
N HIS A 71 -15.38 -7.93 -20.83
CA HIS A 71 -16.65 -8.02 -20.10
C HIS A 71 -17.61 -6.89 -20.47
N ARG A 72 -18.89 -7.08 -20.16
CA ARG A 72 -19.97 -6.09 -20.39
C ARG A 72 -20.70 -5.74 -19.09
N GLY A 73 -21.47 -4.66 -19.14
CA GLY A 73 -22.29 -4.17 -18.02
C GLY A 73 -21.47 -3.77 -16.78
N TRP A 74 -22.06 -3.95 -15.61
CA TRP A 74 -21.45 -3.56 -14.33
C TRP A 74 -20.07 -4.17 -14.08
N VAL A 75 -19.79 -5.38 -14.56
CA VAL A 75 -18.46 -6.01 -14.38
C VAL A 75 -17.37 -5.22 -15.10
N ARG A 76 -17.66 -4.68 -16.29
CA ARG A 76 -16.73 -3.81 -17.02
C ARG A 76 -16.44 -2.53 -16.24
N VAL A 77 -17.48 -1.91 -15.68
CA VAL A 77 -17.36 -0.66 -14.91
C VAL A 77 -16.47 -0.88 -13.68
N HIS A 78 -16.73 -1.90 -12.86
CA HIS A 78 -15.89 -2.18 -11.68
C HIS A 78 -14.43 -2.45 -12.03
N ARG A 79 -14.17 -3.15 -13.15
CA ARG A 79 -12.80 -3.41 -13.63
C ARG A 79 -12.11 -2.16 -14.18
N ALA A 80 -12.85 -1.29 -14.87
CA ALA A 80 -12.32 -0.01 -15.32
C ALA A 80 -11.97 0.90 -14.12
N ILE A 81 -12.84 0.96 -13.11
CA ILE A 81 -12.56 1.69 -11.87
C ILE A 81 -11.33 1.09 -11.19
N ALA A 82 -11.24 -0.25 -11.05
CA ALA A 82 -10.06 -0.90 -10.49
C ALA A 82 -8.77 -0.52 -11.24
N ALA A 83 -8.80 -0.56 -12.58
CA ALA A 83 -7.66 -0.22 -13.41
C ALA A 83 -7.18 1.22 -13.17
N ILE A 84 -8.11 2.18 -13.17
CA ILE A 84 -7.82 3.59 -12.91
C ILE A 84 -7.29 3.77 -11.48
N THR A 85 -7.92 3.15 -10.48
CA THR A 85 -7.51 3.24 -9.07
C THR A 85 -6.09 2.72 -8.86
N PHE A 86 -5.75 1.53 -9.39
CA PHE A 86 -4.41 0.98 -9.26
C PHE A 86 -3.37 1.82 -10.00
N PHE A 87 -3.72 2.32 -11.19
CA PHE A 87 -2.82 3.20 -11.95
C PHE A 87 -2.52 4.49 -11.18
N LEU A 88 -3.56 5.15 -10.68
CA LEU A 88 -3.42 6.37 -9.87
C LEU A 88 -2.66 6.10 -8.58
N PHE A 89 -2.85 4.96 -7.93
CA PHE A 89 -2.09 4.61 -6.74
C PHE A 89 -0.59 4.45 -7.07
N GLY A 90 -0.24 3.75 -8.15
CA GLY A 90 1.15 3.64 -8.59
C GLY A 90 1.79 4.99 -8.94
N LEU A 91 1.04 5.90 -9.57
CA LEU A 91 1.51 7.27 -9.78
C LEU A 91 1.76 8.02 -8.46
N SER A 92 0.95 7.78 -7.44
CA SER A 92 1.15 8.40 -6.13
C SER A 92 2.43 7.91 -5.43
N ASP A 93 2.91 6.70 -5.72
CA ASP A 93 4.19 6.19 -5.21
C ASP A 93 5.39 6.87 -5.90
N ILE A 94 5.28 7.17 -7.21
CA ILE A 94 6.30 7.96 -7.91
C ILE A 94 6.36 9.37 -7.34
N VAL A 95 5.20 10.02 -7.16
CA VAL A 95 5.12 11.36 -6.57
C VAL A 95 5.68 11.35 -5.14
N GLU A 96 5.44 10.29 -4.37
CA GLU A 96 5.97 10.16 -3.02
C GLU A 96 7.50 10.25 -2.96
N VAL A 97 8.21 9.64 -3.92
CA VAL A 97 9.67 9.75 -4.03
C VAL A 97 10.08 11.20 -4.28
N GLU A 98 9.42 11.88 -5.21
CA GLU A 98 9.73 13.27 -5.58
C GLU A 98 9.44 14.26 -4.43
N THR A 99 8.45 13.96 -3.60
CA THR A 99 8.02 14.85 -2.51
C THR A 99 8.67 14.50 -1.16
N GLY A 100 9.39 13.38 -1.09
CA GLY A 100 10.12 12.93 0.10
C GLY A 100 9.22 12.48 1.25
N GLY A 101 7.99 12.06 0.97
CA GLY A 101 7.12 11.50 2.00
C GLY A 101 5.66 11.28 1.57
N TRP A 102 5.06 10.18 2.05
CA TRP A 102 3.68 9.78 1.72
C TRP A 102 2.58 10.78 2.15
N TRP A 103 2.87 11.71 3.07
CA TRP A 103 1.92 12.73 3.56
C TRP A 103 2.30 14.17 3.17
N ARG A 104 3.45 14.38 2.53
CA ARG A 104 3.90 15.71 2.10
C ARG A 104 3.94 15.74 0.58
N PRO A 105 3.24 16.67 -0.07
CA PRO A 105 2.19 17.56 0.46
C PRO A 105 0.92 16.79 0.90
N TRP A 106 0.09 17.40 1.76
CA TRP A 106 -1.07 16.73 2.39
C TRP A 106 -2.10 16.15 1.39
N TRP A 107 -2.15 16.68 0.17
CA TRP A 107 -3.02 16.14 -0.87
C TRP A 107 -2.61 14.74 -1.31
N LEU A 108 -1.33 14.37 -1.18
CA LEU A 108 -0.85 13.03 -1.52
C LEU A 108 -1.47 11.98 -0.59
N PHE A 109 -1.61 12.32 0.69
CA PHE A 109 -2.33 11.49 1.65
C PHE A 109 -3.80 11.29 1.25
N VAL A 110 -4.47 12.37 0.82
CA VAL A 110 -5.88 12.30 0.36
C VAL A 110 -6.01 11.44 -0.89
N TRP A 111 -5.09 11.59 -1.84
CA TRP A 111 -5.05 10.77 -3.04
C TRP A 111 -4.88 9.29 -2.68
N LYS A 112 -3.81 8.93 -1.94
CA LYS A 112 -3.58 7.54 -1.52
C LYS A 112 -4.77 6.96 -0.77
N SER A 113 -5.32 7.71 0.18
CA SER A 113 -6.50 7.30 0.95
C SER A 113 -7.74 7.07 0.06
N SER A 114 -7.98 7.94 -0.92
CA SER A 114 -9.11 7.78 -1.85
C SER A 114 -8.96 6.53 -2.73
N CYS A 115 -7.74 6.22 -3.16
CA CYS A 115 -7.45 5.02 -3.93
C CYS A 115 -7.64 3.76 -3.09
N VAL A 116 -7.09 3.73 -1.87
CA VAL A 116 -7.27 2.61 -0.93
C VAL A 116 -8.75 2.39 -0.63
N LEU A 117 -9.51 3.46 -0.38
CA LEU A 117 -10.95 3.37 -0.15
C LEU A 117 -11.68 2.75 -1.34
N SER A 118 -11.34 3.18 -2.57
CA SER A 118 -11.89 2.62 -3.81
C SER A 118 -11.57 1.13 -3.94
N MET A 119 -10.33 0.71 -3.67
CA MET A 119 -9.94 -0.71 -3.67
C MET A 119 -10.75 -1.54 -2.67
N VAL A 120 -10.93 -1.03 -1.44
CA VAL A 120 -11.71 -1.69 -0.38
C VAL A 120 -13.18 -1.83 -0.79
N ILE A 121 -13.79 -0.78 -1.35
CA ILE A 121 -15.18 -0.82 -1.84
C ILE A 121 -15.33 -1.86 -2.96
N LEU A 122 -14.43 -1.86 -3.95
CA LEU A 122 -14.46 -2.83 -5.05
C LEU A 122 -14.30 -4.27 -4.55
N LEU A 123 -13.39 -4.49 -3.60
CA LEU A 123 -13.20 -5.80 -2.98
C LEU A 123 -14.46 -6.24 -2.21
N ALA A 124 -15.07 -5.36 -1.42
CA ALA A 124 -16.30 -5.66 -0.69
C ALA A 124 -17.47 -6.03 -1.63
N ILE A 125 -17.64 -5.28 -2.73
CA ILE A 125 -18.64 -5.59 -3.76
C ILE A 125 -18.37 -6.97 -4.38
N TYR A 126 -17.12 -7.27 -4.72
CA TYR A 126 -16.73 -8.57 -5.27
C TYR A 126 -17.03 -9.72 -4.32
N LEU A 127 -16.66 -9.60 -3.04
CA LEU A 127 -16.89 -10.62 -2.02
C LEU A 127 -18.39 -10.84 -1.76
N LYS A 128 -19.17 -9.75 -1.65
CA LYS A 128 -20.64 -9.84 -1.48
C LYS A 128 -21.30 -10.55 -2.66
N LYS A 129 -20.88 -10.24 -3.89
CA LYS A 129 -21.41 -10.91 -5.08
C LYS A 129 -21.05 -12.40 -5.10
N ARG A 130 -19.83 -12.75 -4.67
CA ARG A 130 -19.37 -14.14 -4.59
C ARG A 130 -20.11 -14.95 -3.52
N SER A 131 -20.47 -14.36 -2.39
CA SER A 131 -21.25 -15.04 -1.34
C SER A 131 -22.68 -15.31 -1.74
N THR A 132 -23.31 -14.43 -2.53
CA THR A 132 -24.69 -14.61 -3.01
C THR A 132 -24.80 -15.66 -4.13
N GLN A 133 -23.69 -16.01 -4.78
CA GLN A 133 -23.64 -17.02 -5.85
C GLN A 133 -23.19 -18.42 -5.38
N ARG A 134 -22.92 -18.59 -4.08
CA ARG A 134 -22.71 -19.91 -3.44
C ARG A 134 -23.97 -20.33 -2.73
#